data_AF-A0A379EBU5-F1
#
_entry.id   AF-A0A379EBU5-F1
#
_cell.length_a   1.000
_cell.length_b   1.000
_cell.length_c   1.000
_cell.angle_alpha   90.00
_cell.angle_beta   90.00
_cell.angle_gamma   90.00
#
_symmetry.space_group_name_H-M   'P 1'
#
loop_
_entity.id
_entity.type
_entity.pdbx_description
1 polymer ?
#
loop_
_entity_poly.entity_id
_entity_poly.type
_entity_poly.pdbx_seq_one_letter_code
_entity_poly.pdbx_strand_id
1 'polypeptide(L)'
;MTKIPDWYFVSLINTEFISLYVDNFINNTSHFQINDARQLPIIIPDSYFFDVIKKIASESVLVKKALFSCAMDSNQAEEKLSYLQRELDSMVLNLYKI
;
A
#
# COMPACT_ATOMS: atom_id res chain seq x y z
N MET A 1 -10.45 15.32 -15.06
CA MET A 1 -10.02 13.96 -14.63
C MET A 1 -9.29 14.10 -13.32
N THR A 2 -9.83 13.59 -12.23
CA THR A 2 -9.11 13.42 -10.96
C THR A 2 -7.99 12.42 -11.20
N LYS A 3 -6.78 12.92 -11.49
CA LYS A 3 -5.59 12.07 -11.61
C LYS A 3 -5.17 11.68 -10.20
N ILE A 4 -5.72 10.59 -9.70
CA ILE A 4 -5.19 9.90 -8.53
C ILE A 4 -3.74 9.49 -8.89
N PRO A 5 -2.75 9.79 -8.04
CA PRO A 5 -1.36 9.55 -8.37
C PRO A 5 -0.99 8.06 -8.25
N ASP A 6 -0.01 7.62 -9.03
CA ASP A 6 0.42 6.23 -9.12
C ASP A 6 0.80 5.62 -7.76
N TRP A 7 1.45 6.42 -6.89
CA TRP A 7 1.82 5.97 -5.54
C TRP A 7 0.62 5.54 -4.71
N TYR A 8 -0.57 6.10 -4.95
CA TYR A 8 -1.78 5.74 -4.21
C TYR A 8 -2.23 4.32 -4.57
N PHE A 9 -2.25 3.99 -5.86
CA PHE A 9 -2.56 2.64 -6.31
C PHE A 9 -1.53 1.63 -5.80
N VAL A 10 -0.25 1.99 -5.86
CA VAL A 10 0.83 1.15 -5.31
C VAL A 10 0.64 0.92 -3.81
N SER A 11 0.27 1.95 -3.03
CA SER A 11 -0.02 1.80 -1.60
C SER A 11 -1.21 0.87 -1.35
N LEU A 12 -2.32 1.04 -2.06
CA LEU A 12 -3.50 0.19 -1.89
C LEU A 12 -3.21 -1.28 -2.22
N ILE A 13 -2.57 -1.55 -3.36
CA ILE A 13 -2.27 -2.91 -3.81
C ILE A 13 -1.33 -3.64 -2.85
N ASN A 14 -0.45 -2.91 -2.14
CA ASN A 14 0.46 -3.49 -1.16
C ASN A 14 -0.18 -3.77 0.22
N THR A 15 -1.49 -3.54 0.39
CA THR A 15 -2.17 -3.82 1.66
C THR A 15 -2.62 -5.27 1.77
N GLU A 16 -2.69 -5.75 3.01
CA GLU A 16 -3.22 -7.08 3.31
C GLU A 16 -4.68 -7.19 2.86
N PHE A 17 -5.46 -6.13 3.06
CA PHE A 17 -6.87 -6.10 2.66
C PHE A 17 -7.07 -6.35 1.16
N ILE A 18 -6.31 -5.66 0.30
CA ILE A 18 -6.43 -5.85 -1.15
C ILE A 18 -5.89 -7.22 -1.57
N SER A 19 -4.83 -7.71 -0.94
CA SER A 19 -4.30 -9.06 -1.19
C SER A 19 -5.37 -10.12 -0.91
N LEU A 20 -6.00 -10.05 0.27
CA LEU A 20 -7.11 -10.93 0.64
C LEU A 20 -8.32 -10.79 -0.30
N TYR A 21 -8.63 -9.58 -0.75
CA TYR A 21 -9.73 -9.36 -1.69
C TYR A 21 -9.47 -10.04 -3.04
N VAL A 22 -8.26 -9.87 -3.59
CA VAL A 22 -7.86 -10.50 -4.85
C VAL A 22 -7.92 -12.02 -4.72
N ASP A 23 -7.31 -12.57 -3.67
CA ASP A 23 -7.26 -14.01 -3.44
C ASP A 23 -8.68 -14.60 -3.33
N ASN A 24 -9.56 -13.99 -2.53
CA ASN A 24 -10.88 -14.55 -2.28
C ASN A 24 -11.93 -14.29 -3.39
N PHE A 25 -11.83 -13.17 -4.12
CA PHE A 25 -12.93 -12.73 -5.01
C PHE A 25 -12.56 -12.60 -6.48
N ILE A 26 -11.28 -12.44 -6.83
CA ILE A 26 -10.87 -12.22 -8.21
C ILE A 26 -10.18 -13.46 -8.77
N ASN A 27 -9.05 -13.85 -8.19
CA ASN A 27 -8.22 -14.92 -8.71
C ASN A 27 -7.29 -15.48 -7.61
N ASN A 28 -7.33 -16.80 -7.41
CA ASN A 28 -6.52 -17.52 -6.42
C ASN A 28 -5.07 -17.80 -6.88
N THR A 29 -4.65 -17.32 -8.05
CA THR A 29 -3.27 -17.50 -8.52
C THR A 29 -2.38 -16.36 -8.04
N SER A 30 -1.12 -16.65 -7.70
CA SER A 30 -0.17 -15.67 -7.16
C SER A 30 0.21 -14.50 -8.07
N HIS A 31 -0.19 -14.51 -9.34
CA HIS A 31 0.17 -13.47 -10.31
C HIS A 31 -0.91 -12.39 -10.42
N PHE A 32 -0.62 -11.19 -9.89
CA PHE A 32 -1.47 -10.01 -10.07
C PHE A 32 -1.28 -9.41 -11.48
N GLN A 33 -2.30 -9.52 -12.32
CA GLN A 33 -2.32 -9.05 -13.71
C GLN A 33 -3.22 -7.80 -13.88
N ILE A 34 -3.13 -7.17 -15.06
CA ILE A 34 -3.96 -5.99 -15.38
C ILE A 34 -5.46 -6.29 -15.34
N ASN A 35 -5.87 -7.53 -15.60
CA ASN A 35 -7.27 -7.95 -15.51
C ASN A 35 -7.77 -8.01 -14.06
N ASP A 36 -6.89 -8.32 -13.11
CA ASP A 36 -7.20 -8.31 -11.68
C ASP A 36 -7.27 -6.87 -11.17
N ALA A 37 -6.30 -6.04 -11.55
CA ALA A 37 -6.26 -4.63 -11.18
C ALA A 37 -7.53 -3.85 -11.59
N ARG A 38 -8.14 -4.21 -12.73
CA ARG A 38 -9.40 -3.61 -13.21
C ARG A 38 -10.63 -3.97 -12.35
N GLN A 39 -10.55 -5.03 -11.57
CA GLN A 39 -11.65 -5.52 -10.74
C GLN A 39 -11.54 -5.04 -9.29
N LEU A 40 -10.45 -4.36 -8.93
CA LEU A 40 -10.28 -3.84 -7.58
C LEU A 40 -11.29 -2.73 -7.26
N PRO A 41 -11.99 -2.80 -6.12
CA PRO A 41 -12.84 -1.72 -5.67
C PRO A 41 -11.96 -0.59 -5.14
N ILE A 42 -11.61 0.41 -5.97
CA ILE A 42 -10.78 1.55 -5.53
C ILE A 42 -11.66 2.69 -5.00
N ILE A 43 -11.52 3.01 -3.72
CA ILE A 43 -12.17 4.17 -3.10
C ILE A 43 -11.32 5.42 -3.35
N ILE A 44 -11.95 6.54 -3.74
CA ILE A 44 -11.27 7.84 -3.80
C ILE A 44 -11.14 8.38 -2.37
N PRO A 45 -9.92 8.61 -1.86
CA PRO A 45 -9.74 9.06 -0.49
C PRO A 45 -10.15 10.53 -0.34
N ASP A 46 -10.56 10.91 0.87
CA ASP A 46 -10.59 12.32 1.27
C ASP A 46 -9.16 12.86 1.51
N SER A 47 -9.06 14.16 1.76
CA SER A 47 -7.76 14.82 1.97
C SER A 47 -6.96 14.23 3.13
N TYR A 48 -7.64 13.80 4.21
CA TYR A 48 -6.97 13.23 5.37
C TYR A 48 -6.33 11.88 5.04
N PHE A 49 -7.11 10.93 4.48
CA PHE A 49 -6.57 9.63 4.07
C PHE A 49 -5.48 9.77 3.01
N PHE A 50 -5.67 10.69 2.07
CA PHE A 50 -4.71 10.95 1.02
C PHE A 50 -3.35 11.39 1.58
N ASP A 51 -3.33 12.35 2.51
CA ASP A 51 -2.09 12.87 3.09
C ASP A 51 -1.38 11.84 3.96
N VAL A 52 -2.12 11.04 4.73
CA VAL A 52 -1.54 9.97 5.56
C VAL A 52 -0.92 8.88 4.69
N ILE A 53 -1.66 8.36 3.70
CA ILE A 53 -1.14 7.31 2.80
C ILE A 53 0.07 7.83 2.01
N LYS A 54 0.04 9.09 1.57
CA LYS A 54 1.18 9.73 0.90
C LYS A 54 2.42 9.77 1.77
N LYS A 55 2.26 10.14 3.04
CA LYS A 55 3.35 10.17 4.02
C LYS A 55 3.95 8.78 4.19
N ILE A 56 3.11 7.77 4.45
CA ILE A 56 3.55 6.38 4.61
C ILE A 56 4.30 5.90 3.36
N ALA A 57 3.73 6.11 2.17
CA ALA A 57 4.36 5.72 0.91
C ALA A 57 5.74 6.36 0.72
N SER A 58 5.84 7.66 1.00
CA SER A 58 7.09 8.42 0.87
C SER A 58 8.14 7.93 1.87
N GLU A 59 7.75 7.70 3.13
CA GLU A 59 8.65 7.18 4.17
C GLU A 59 9.12 5.75 3.86
N SER A 60 8.22 4.87 3.41
CA SER A 60 8.57 3.50 3.00
C SER A 60 9.58 3.49 1.85
N VAL A 61 9.42 4.39 0.87
CA VAL A 61 10.38 4.53 -0.24
C VAL A 61 11.73 5.04 0.26
N LEU A 62 11.77 5.99 1.19
CA LEU A 62 13.02 6.49 1.78
C LEU A 62 13.75 5.40 2.56
N VAL A 63 13.04 4.61 3.36
CA VAL A 63 13.62 3.48 4.12
C VAL A 63 14.18 2.43 3.17
N LYS A 64 13.44 2.04 2.12
CA LYS A 64 13.95 1.09 1.12
C LYS A 64 15.18 1.64 0.39
N LYS A 65 15.18 2.93 0.02
CA LYS A 65 16.37 3.56 -0.61
C LYS A 65 17.59 3.54 0.31
N ALA A 66 17.42 3.87 1.59
CA ALA A 66 18.49 3.85 2.57
C ALA A 66 19.05 2.43 2.81
N LEU A 67 18.17 1.43 2.80
CA LEU A 67 18.56 0.02 2.85
C LEU A 67 19.39 -0.39 1.62
N PHE A 68 18.93 -0.04 0.41
CA PHE A 68 19.67 -0.33 -0.82
C PHE A 68 21.02 0.39 -0.92
N SER A 69 21.14 1.57 -0.32
CA SER A 69 22.41 2.31 -0.26
C SER A 69 23.29 1.92 0.93
N CYS A 70 22.94 0.88 1.69
CA CYS A 70 23.63 0.46 2.92
C CYS A 70 23.78 1.59 3.97
N ALA A 71 22.90 2.59 3.94
CA ALA A 71 22.91 3.73 4.86
C ALA A 71 22.07 3.46 6.14
N MET A 72 21.35 2.34 6.17
CA MET A 72 20.53 1.91 7.29
C MET A 72 20.73 0.41 7.52
N ASP A 73 20.74 0.01 8.80
CA ASP A 73 20.81 -1.39 9.20
C ASP A 73 19.57 -2.17 8.74
N SER A 74 19.74 -3.43 8.34
CA SER A 74 18.65 -4.24 7.79
C SER A 74 17.54 -4.49 8.81
N ASN A 75 17.89 -4.74 10.07
CA ASN A 75 16.89 -5.04 11.11
C ASN A 75 16.09 -3.77 11.44
N GLN A 76 16.77 -2.62 11.54
CA GLN A 76 16.11 -1.33 11.76
C GLN A 76 15.17 -0.95 10.60
N ALA A 77 15.60 -1.19 9.36
CA ALA A 77 14.77 -0.93 8.19
C ALA A 77 13.54 -1.82 8.16
N GLU A 78 13.69 -3.11 8.49
CA GLU A 78 12.59 -4.08 8.52
C GLU A 78 11.56 -3.75 9.62
N GLU A 79 12.02 -3.41 10.82
CA GLU A 79 11.14 -2.98 11.91
C GLU A 79 10.33 -1.73 11.53
N LYS A 80 10.99 -0.73 10.92
CA LYS A 80 10.32 0.49 10.48
C LYS A 80 9.34 0.24 9.34
N LEU A 81 9.69 -0.61 8.37
CA LEU A 81 8.78 -0.98 7.28
C LEU A 81 7.58 -1.78 7.79
N SER A 82 7.78 -2.66 8.77
CA SER A 82 6.70 -3.41 9.42
C SER A 82 5.72 -2.49 10.16
N TYR A 83 6.23 -1.48 10.87
CA TYR A 83 5.39 -0.45 11.48
C TYR A 83 4.56 0.33 10.44
N LEU A 84 5.22 0.82 9.38
CA LEU A 84 4.57 1.57 8.30
C LEU A 84 3.51 0.72 7.56
N GLN A 85 3.78 -0.57 7.36
CA GLN A 85 2.83 -1.51 6.76
C GLN A 85 1.58 -1.66 7.63
N ARG A 86 1.74 -1.88 8.95
CA ARG A 86 0.60 -1.98 9.88
C ARG A 86 -0.23 -0.70 9.92
N GLU A 87 0.41 0.46 9.87
CA GLU A 87 -0.28 1.76 9.81
C GLU A 87 -1.08 1.89 8.50
N LEU A 88 -0.48 1.49 7.38
CA LEU A 88 -1.13 1.49 6.07
C LEU A 88 -2.35 0.57 6.04
N ASP A 89 -2.21 -0.67 6.52
CA ASP A 89 -3.27 -1.66 6.55
C ASP A 89 -4.46 -1.17 7.40
N SER A 90 -4.18 -0.61 8.59
CA SER A 90 -5.22 -0.02 9.44
C SER A 90 -5.93 1.15 8.76
N MET A 91 -5.20 2.03 8.05
CA MET A 91 -5.81 3.13 7.32
C MET A 91 -6.68 2.67 6.15
N VAL A 92 -6.26 1.62 5.45
CA VAL A 92 -7.06 1.05 4.36
C VAL A 92 -8.33 0.41 4.91
N LEU A 93 -8.29 -0.37 5.99
CA LEU A 93 -9.51 -0.89 6.62
C LEU A 93 -10.50 0.24 7.00
N ASN A 94 -9.99 1.32 7.60
CA ASN A 94 -10.79 2.51 7.93
C ASN A 94 -11.38 3.24 6.71
N LEU A 95 -10.66 3.23 5.59
CA LEU A 95 -11.13 3.80 4.32
C LEU A 95 -12.28 2.97 3.74
N TYR A 96 -12.19 1.64 3.82
CA TYR A 96 -13.21 0.69 3.34
C TYR A 96 -14.34 0.44 4.35
N LYS A 97 -14.25 1.00 5.56
CA LYS A 97 -15.25 0.87 6.63
C LYS A 97 -15.45 -0.57 7.09
N ILE A 98 -14.34 -1.30 7.25
CA ILE A 98 -14.28 -2.69 7.72
C ILE A 98 -13.72 -2.74 9.14
#